data_AF-A0A7Z0AXD0-F1
#
_entry.id   AF-A0A7Z0AXD0-F1
#
_cell.length_a   1.000
_cell.length_b   1.000
_cell.length_c   1.000
_cell.angle_alpha   90.00
_cell.angle_beta   90.00
_cell.angle_gamma   90.00
#
_symmetry.space_group_name_H-M   'P 1'
#
loop_
_entity.id
_entity.type
_entity.pdbx_description
1 polymer ?
#
loop_
_entity_poly.entity_id
_entity_poly.type
_entity_poly.pdbx_seq_one_letter_code
_entity_poly.pdbx_strand_id
1 'polypeptide(L)' 'MPQEKMLDTVLRKLGETRGRWPEVSDGSGVPYQTLTKIACGVHSDPRVSTVQTLFDYFASRPEQASPVKREMSTH' A
#
# COMPACT_ATOMS: atom_id res chain seq x y z
N MET A 1 12.62 2.56 18.59
CA MET A 1 11.32 2.12 18.03
C MET A 1 11.32 2.25 16.51
N PRO A 2 11.65 1.20 15.73
CA PRO A 2 11.65 1.26 14.26
C PRO A 2 10.28 0.97 13.62
N GLN A 3 9.37 0.29 14.33
CA GLN A 3 8.08 -0.14 13.78
C GLN A 3 7.08 1.01 13.58
N GLU A 4 7.07 1.99 14.49
CA GLU A 4 6.20 3.16 14.40
C GLU A 4 6.44 3.95 13.10
N LYS A 5 7.72 4.10 12.69
CA LYS A 5 8.08 4.83 11.46
C LYS A 5 7.64 4.13 10.18
N MET A 6 7.62 2.80 10.18
CA MET A 6 7.22 2.02 9.02
C MET A 6 5.72 2.11 8.79
N LEU A 7 4.94 1.94 9.87
CA LEU A 7 3.48 2.08 9.81
C LEU A 7 3.09 3.51 9.41
N ASP A 8 3.71 4.53 10.01
CA ASP A 8 3.46 5.94 9.66
C ASP A 8 3.72 6.23 8.17
N THR A 9 4.82 5.70 7.63
CA THR A 9 5.13 5.83 6.20
C THR A 9 4.07 5.17 5.32
N VAL A 10 3.63 3.96 5.68
CA VAL A 10 2.57 3.24 4.94
C VAL A 10 1.25 4.00 5.02
N LEU A 11 0.88 4.53 6.19
CA LEU A 11 -0.34 5.33 6.38
C LEU A 11 -0.31 6.60 5.52
N ARG A 12 0.82 7.32 5.51
CA ARG A 12 1.00 8.50 4.66
C ARG A 12 0.82 8.15 3.18
N LYS A 13 1.49 7.09 2.71
CA LYS A 13 1.39 6.62 1.32
C LYS A 13 -0.01 6.11 0.96
N LEU A 14 -0.71 5.45 1.88
CA LEU A 14 -2.11 5.06 1.71
C LEU A 14 -3.03 6.27 1.60
N GLY A 15 -2.75 7.34 2.34
CA GLY A 15 -3.43 8.63 2.20
C GLY A 15 -3.19 9.28 0.83
N GLU A 16 -1.92 9.32 0.38
CA GLU A 16 -1.54 9.87 -0.94
C GLU A 16 -2.12 9.06 -2.11
N THR A 17 -2.35 7.77 -1.91
CA THR A 17 -2.92 6.85 -2.91
C THR A 17 -4.42 6.62 -2.74
N ARG A 18 -5.09 7.40 -1.88
CA ARG A 18 -6.54 7.31 -1.68
C ARG A 18 -7.28 7.52 -3.00
N GLY A 19 -8.11 6.54 -3.37
CA GLY A 19 -8.76 6.44 -4.69
C GLY A 19 -8.10 5.46 -5.66
N ARG A 20 -6.85 5.05 -5.40
CA ARG A 20 -6.07 4.08 -6.19
C ARG A 20 -5.69 2.82 -5.42
N TRP A 21 -6.33 2.61 -4.28
CA TRP A 21 -6.16 1.39 -3.48
C TRP A 21 -6.42 0.08 -4.25
N PRO A 22 -7.30 0.00 -5.26
CA PRO A 22 -7.42 -1.20 -6.09
C PRO A 22 -6.09 -1.54 -6.80
N GLU A 23 -5.38 -0.54 -7.33
CA GLU A 23 -4.09 -0.72 -8.00
C GLU A 23 -2.99 -1.11 -7.00
N VAL A 24 -2.99 -0.49 -5.81
CA VAL A 24 -2.08 -0.86 -4.72
C VAL A 24 -2.35 -2.28 -4.26
N SER A 25 -3.62 -2.71 -4.21
CA SER A 25 -4.02 -4.06 -3.82
C SER A 25 -3.48 -5.09 -4.80
N ASP A 26 -3.63 -4.83 -6.11
CA ASP A 26 -3.08 -5.67 -7.18
C ASP A 26 -1.54 -5.74 -7.12
N GLY A 27 -0.89 -4.58 -7.01
CA GLY A 27 0.57 -4.48 -7.02
C GLY A 27 1.28 -5.01 -5.76
N SER A 28 0.62 -4.95 -4.61
CA SER A 28 1.17 -5.42 -3.33
C SER A 28 0.72 -6.83 -2.94
N GLY A 29 -0.31 -7.37 -3.60
CA GLY A 29 -0.96 -8.63 -3.21
C GLY A 29 -1.77 -8.54 -1.90
N VAL A 30 -1.89 -7.36 -1.29
CA VAL A 30 -2.65 -7.13 -0.07
C VAL A 30 -4.10 -6.80 -0.43
N PRO A 31 -5.12 -7.47 0.13
CA PRO A 31 -6.52 -7.20 -0.19
C PRO A 31 -6.94 -5.76 0.10
N TYR A 32 -7.78 -5.16 -0.75
CA TYR A 32 -8.34 -3.81 -0.56
C TYR A 32 -8.98 -3.58 0.82
N GLN A 33 -9.70 -4.59 1.32
CA GLN A 33 -10.29 -4.60 2.66
C GLN A 33 -9.22 -4.40 3.75
N THR A 34 -8.06 -5.03 3.59
CA THR A 34 -6.92 -4.88 4.50
C THR A 34 -6.31 -3.49 4.40
N LEU A 35 -6.15 -2.94 3.19
CA LEU A 35 -5.68 -1.56 3.00
C LEU A 35 -6.58 -0.57 3.72
N THR A 36 -7.90 -0.74 3.58
CA THR A 36 -8.90 0.13 4.20
C THR A 36 -8.85 0.03 5.73
N LYS A 37 -8.76 -1.18 6.27
CA LYS A 37 -8.65 -1.41 7.73
C LYS A 37 -7.36 -0.80 8.32
N ILE A 38 -6.24 -0.90 7.60
CA ILE A 38 -4.97 -0.28 7.99
C ILE A 38 -5.10 1.24 7.93
N ALA A 39 -5.60 1.80 6.82
CA ALA A 39 -5.77 3.24 6.65
C ALA A 39 -6.74 3.86 7.69
N CYS A 40 -7.78 3.13 8.09
CA CYS A 40 -8.71 3.55 9.13
C CYS A 40 -8.22 3.26 10.56
N GLY A 41 -7.07 2.57 10.73
CA GLY A 41 -6.56 2.20 12.06
C GLY A 41 -7.47 1.24 12.85
N VAL A 42 -8.36 0.51 12.17
CA VAL A 42 -9.39 -0.35 12.81
C VAL A 42 -8.78 -1.62 13.39
N HIS A 43 -7.63 -2.06 12.87
CA HIS A 43 -6.87 -3.16 13.47
C HIS A 43 -5.94 -2.62 14.56
N SER A 44 -6.17 -3.05 15.80
CA SER A 44 -5.22 -2.80 16.91
C SER A 44 -3.88 -3.51 16.73
N ASP A 45 -3.80 -4.53 15.87
CA ASP A 45 -2.56 -5.24 15.52
C ASP A 45 -2.59 -5.67 14.03
N PRO A 46 -2.25 -4.76 13.09
CA PRO A 46 -1.98 -5.18 11.72
C PRO A 46 -0.69 -6.00 11.74
N ARG A 47 -0.74 -7.25 11.26
CA ARG A 47 0.44 -8.11 11.21
C ARG A 47 1.61 -7.37 10.57
N VAL A 48 2.76 -7.35 11.25
CA VAL A 48 3.99 -6.68 10.79
C VAL A 48 4.36 -7.10 9.36
N SER A 49 4.13 -8.36 8.98
CA SER A 49 4.35 -8.85 7.62
C SER A 49 3.55 -8.08 6.57
N THR A 50 2.28 -7.74 6.84
CA THR A 50 1.44 -6.99 5.89
C THR A 50 1.93 -5.55 5.76
N VAL A 51 2.29 -4.92 6.88
CA VAL A 51 2.85 -3.55 6.88
C VAL A 51 4.19 -3.54 6.14
N GLN A 52 5.03 -4.56 6.33
CA GLN A 52 6.31 -4.71 5.65
C GLN A 52 6.12 -4.89 4.14
N THR A 53 5.19 -5.73 3.68
CA THR A 53 4.89 -5.90 2.25
C THR A 53 4.44 -4.59 1.61
N LEU A 54 3.57 -3.82 2.28
CA LEU A 54 3.15 -2.51 1.78
C LEU A 54 4.29 -1.50 1.77
N PHE A 55 5.09 -1.48 2.82
CA PHE A 55 6.24 -0.61 2.91
C PHE A 55 7.25 -0.92 1.81
N ASP A 56 7.56 -2.20 1.57
CA ASP A 56 8.45 -2.65 0.51
C ASP A 56 7.91 -2.30 -0.89
N TYR A 57 6.61 -2.48 -1.11
CA TYR A 57 5.94 -2.05 -2.35
C TYR A 57 6.12 -0.55 -2.61
N PHE A 58 5.89 0.29 -1.59
CA PHE A 58 6.05 1.74 -1.71
C PHE A 58 7.51 2.18 -1.79
N ALA A 59 8.42 1.50 -1.09
CA ALA A 59 9.86 1.78 -1.11
C ALA A 59 10.46 1.45 -2.48
N SER A 60 10.00 0.37 -3.11
CA SER A 60 10.38 -0.01 -4.48
C SER A 60 9.75 0.87 -5.57
N ARG A 61 8.74 1.69 -5.23
CA ARG A 61 7.99 2.54 -6.18
C ARG A 61 7.76 3.95 -5.63
N PRO A 62 8.82 4.77 -5.47
CA PRO A 62 8.68 6.14 -4.95
C PRO A 62 7.84 7.05 -5.86
N GLU A 63 7.75 6.75 -7.16
CA GLU A 63 7.16 7.61 -8.20
C GLU A 63 5.74 7.20 -8.66
N GLN A 64 5.23 6.04 -8.24
CA GLN A 64 3.97 5.48 -8.77
C GLN A 64 2.68 6.03 -8.14
N ALA A 65 2.72 7.28 -7.66
CA ALA A 65 1.51 8.09 -7.48
C ALA A 65 1.00 8.66 -8.82
N SER A 66 1.30 7.99 -9.94
CA SER A 66 0.90 8.34 -11.31
C SER A 66 0.54 7.05 -12.06
N PRO A 67 -0.63 6.96 -12.72
CA PRO A 67 -1.12 5.72 -13.28
C PRO A 67 -0.33 5.39 -14.55
N VAL A 68 0.65 4.49 -14.46
CA VAL A 68 1.06 3.72 -15.64
C VAL A 68 -0.05 2.72 -15.88
N LYS A 69 -0.97 3.11 -16.76
CA LYS A 69 -1.85 2.19 -17.49
C LYS A 69 -0.93 1.11 -18.06
N ARG A 70 -0.98 -0.10 -17.50
CA ARG A 70 -0.42 -1.29 -18.15
C ARG A 70 -1.27 -1.52 -19.40
N GLU A 71 -0.86 -0.86 -20.47
CA GLU A 71 -1.21 -1.19 -21.84
C GLU A 71 -0.90 -2.67 -22.07
N MET A 72 -1.98 -3.45 -22.13
CA MET A 72 -1.97 -4.83 -22.56
C MET A 72 -1.45 -4.88 -24.00
N SER A 73 -0.14 -5.11 -24.16
CA SER A 73 0.38 -5.73 -25.37
C SER A 73 -0.20 -7.14 -25.45
N THR A 74 -1.24 -7.31 -26.28
CA THR A 74 -1.57 -8.61 -26.86
C THR A 74 -1.09 -8.59 -28.29
N HIS A 75 -0.36 -9.65 -28.61
CA HIS A 75 0.36 -9.96 -29.85
C HIS A 75 -0.55 -9.95 -31.08
#